data_AF-A0A3B3VUK0-F1
#
_entry.id   AF-A0A3B3VUK0-F1
#
_cell.length_a   1.000
_cell.length_b   1.000
_cell.length_c   1.000
_cell.angle_alpha   90.00
_cell.angle_beta   90.00
_cell.angle_gamma   90.00
#
_symmetry.space_group_name_H-M   'P 1'
#
loop_
_entity.id
_entity.type
_entity.pdbx_description
1 polymer ?
#
loop_
_entity_poly.entity_id
_entity_poly.type
_entity_poly.pdbx_seq_one_letter_code
_entity_poly.pdbx_strand_id
1 'polypeptide(L)'
;MAATMDNSNAVQATKKKHLGIPEAVFVEDVDSFMKQPGNETADSALRRLDEQYQKYKYMELNLSQKKLRLKNQIPQITQTLEILRHMQKKKANVMLEYDIDEAQALLEKNLSTASRNLETLEEDLDYLRDQGTTTEVNMARVYNWDVKRRSKENLLKSAAKS
;
A
#
# COMPACT_ATOMS: atom_id res chain seq x y z
N MET A 1 -35.91 -34.70 7.82
CA MET A 1 -35.39 -33.41 8.29
C MET A 1 -34.20 -33.06 7.41
N ALA A 2 -34.36 -32.06 6.55
CA ALA A 2 -33.40 -31.68 5.53
C ALA A 2 -32.24 -30.87 6.15
N ALA A 3 -31.02 -31.25 5.81
CA ALA A 3 -29.81 -30.49 6.13
C ALA A 3 -29.75 -29.26 5.23
N THR A 4 -29.79 -28.07 5.82
CA THR A 4 -29.50 -26.81 5.11
C THR A 4 -28.00 -26.56 5.15
N MET A 5 -27.35 -26.88 4.04
CA MET A 5 -26.08 -26.26 3.65
C MET A 5 -26.37 -24.80 3.26
N ASP A 6 -25.76 -23.85 3.95
CA ASP A 6 -25.58 -22.49 3.42
C ASP A 6 -24.07 -22.19 3.41
N ASN A 7 -23.54 -22.32 2.21
CA ASN A 7 -22.19 -21.95 1.81
C ASN A 7 -22.24 -20.48 1.39
N SER A 8 -21.83 -19.60 2.29
CA SER A 8 -21.74 -18.17 2.05
C SER A 8 -20.31 -17.67 2.27
N ASN A 9 -19.72 -17.18 1.18
CA ASN A 9 -18.51 -16.36 1.07
C ASN A 9 -17.12 -17.03 1.13
N ALA A 10 -16.86 -17.77 0.05
CA ALA A 10 -15.57 -17.80 -0.62
C ALA A 10 -15.17 -16.39 -1.13
N VAL A 11 -14.59 -15.56 -0.26
CA VAL A 11 -13.75 -14.39 -0.63
C VAL A 11 -12.67 -14.20 0.42
N GLN A 12 -11.92 -15.26 0.69
CA GLN A 12 -10.57 -15.12 1.24
C GLN A 12 -9.59 -15.31 0.08
N ALA A 13 -9.62 -14.36 -0.86
CA ALA A 13 -8.52 -14.17 -1.79
C ALA A 13 -7.28 -13.85 -0.96
N THR A 14 -6.40 -14.84 -0.87
CA THR A 14 -4.99 -14.77 -0.47
C THR A 14 -4.48 -13.35 -0.19
N LYS A 15 -4.56 -12.90 1.07
CA LYS A 15 -3.95 -11.63 1.51
C LYS A 15 -2.44 -11.73 1.31
N LYS A 16 -1.94 -11.26 0.16
CA LYS A 16 -0.53 -10.91 -0.02
C LYS A 16 -0.19 -9.96 1.13
N LYS A 17 0.79 -10.33 1.95
CA LYS A 17 1.24 -9.50 3.08
C LYS A 17 2.00 -8.30 2.54
N HIS A 18 1.28 -7.29 2.04
CA HIS A 18 1.80 -5.96 1.73
C HIS A 18 2.54 -5.44 2.97
N LEU A 19 3.81 -5.02 2.82
CA LEU A 19 4.88 -4.87 3.85
C LEU A 19 4.49 -4.24 5.22
N GLY A 20 3.55 -4.84 5.95
CA GLY A 20 2.94 -4.27 7.16
C GLY A 20 2.04 -3.05 6.91
N ILE A 21 1.51 -2.86 5.68
CA ILE A 21 0.60 -1.74 5.37
C ILE A 21 -0.76 -1.98 6.03
N PRO A 22 -1.23 -1.10 6.94
CA PRO A 22 -2.54 -1.25 7.57
C PRO A 22 -3.68 -1.16 6.55
N GLU A 23 -4.67 -2.04 6.68
CA GLU A 23 -5.88 -2.01 5.84
C GLU A 23 -6.84 -0.89 6.29
N ALA A 24 -7.29 -0.09 5.34
CA ALA A 24 -8.35 0.89 5.49
C ALA A 24 -9.69 0.19 5.21
N VAL A 25 -10.50 0.02 6.25
CA VAL A 25 -11.84 -0.56 6.11
C VAL A 25 -12.79 0.53 5.62
N PHE A 26 -13.48 0.26 4.51
CA PHE A 26 -14.49 1.16 3.98
C PHE A 26 -15.69 1.29 4.94
N VAL A 27 -16.11 2.52 5.23
CA VAL A 27 -17.21 2.81 6.15
C VAL A 27 -18.51 2.97 5.37
N GLU A 28 -19.26 1.88 5.23
CA GLU A 28 -20.59 1.93 4.61
C GLU A 28 -21.62 2.61 5.52
N ASP A 29 -21.75 2.13 6.75
CA ASP A 29 -22.65 2.69 7.76
C ASP A 29 -21.88 3.62 8.71
N VAL A 30 -22.00 4.92 8.46
CA VAL A 30 -21.35 5.95 9.29
C VAL A 30 -21.94 5.97 10.70
N ASP A 31 -23.24 5.72 10.87
CA ASP A 31 -23.87 5.73 12.20
C ASP A 31 -23.33 4.60 13.09
N SER A 32 -23.09 3.41 12.53
CA SER A 32 -22.43 2.33 13.24
C SER A 32 -20.95 2.61 13.52
N PHE A 33 -20.25 3.26 12.59
CA PHE A 33 -18.87 3.69 12.79
C PHE A 33 -18.72 4.73 13.91
N MET A 34 -19.64 5.69 14.01
CA MET A 34 -19.63 6.72 15.06
C MET A 34 -19.91 6.16 16.47
N LYS A 35 -20.50 4.96 16.58
CA LYS A 35 -20.72 4.28 17.88
C LYS A 35 -19.46 3.57 18.41
N GLN A 36 -18.41 3.44 17.60
CA GLN A 36 -17.18 2.79 18.02
C GLN A 36 -16.42 3.65 19.04
N PRO A 37 -15.70 3.02 20.00
CA PRO A 37 -14.90 3.76 20.96
C PRO A 37 -13.83 4.59 20.25
N GLY A 38 -13.75 5.88 20.58
CA GLY A 38 -12.86 6.86 19.94
C GLY A 38 -13.50 7.71 18.82
N ASN A 39 -14.71 7.37 18.37
CA ASN A 39 -15.47 8.14 17.38
C ASN A 39 -16.65 8.93 18.00
N GLU A 40 -16.50 9.34 19.26
CA GLU A 40 -17.54 10.02 20.06
C GLU A 40 -18.07 11.29 19.38
N THR A 41 -17.21 12.02 18.67
CA THR A 41 -17.59 13.20 17.90
C THR A 41 -17.08 13.08 16.47
N ALA A 42 -17.72 13.80 15.55
CA ALA A 42 -17.25 13.87 14.17
C ALA A 42 -15.79 14.37 14.09
N ASP A 43 -15.42 15.33 14.93
CA ASP A 43 -14.04 15.84 15.00
C ASP A 43 -13.05 14.76 15.48
N SER A 44 -13.41 13.94 16.48
CA SER A 44 -12.53 12.86 16.94
C SER A 44 -12.34 11.78 15.88
N ALA A 45 -13.42 11.40 15.20
CA ALA A 45 -13.39 10.44 14.09
C ALA A 45 -12.57 10.96 12.89
N LEU A 46 -12.78 12.22 12.49
CA LEU A 46 -12.03 12.88 11.41
C LEU A 46 -10.55 13.00 11.75
N ARG A 47 -10.20 13.36 12.99
CA ARG A 47 -8.81 13.42 13.44
C ARG A 47 -8.12 12.05 13.36
N ARG A 48 -8.79 10.99 13.78
CA ARG A 48 -8.27 9.62 13.69
C ARG A 48 -8.05 9.18 12.24
N LEU A 49 -9.00 9.48 11.36
CA LEU A 49 -8.87 9.16 9.94
C LEU A 49 -7.75 9.97 9.27
N ASP A 50 -7.59 11.25 9.62
CA ASP A 50 -6.48 12.07 9.14
C ASP A 50 -5.13 11.51 9.63
N GLU A 51 -5.00 11.15 10.91
CA GLU A 51 -3.78 10.51 11.44
C GLU A 51 -3.44 9.20 10.70
N GLN A 52 -4.44 8.40 10.32
CA GLN A 52 -4.25 7.21 9.51
C GLN A 52 -3.80 7.56 8.08
N TYR A 53 -4.42 8.56 7.46
CA TYR A 53 -4.06 9.04 6.14
C TYR A 53 -2.64 9.62 6.07
N GLN A 54 -2.21 10.39 7.08
CA GLN A 54 -0.84 10.89 7.17
C GLN A 54 0.18 9.74 7.27
N LYS A 55 -0.17 8.64 7.97
CA LYS A 55 0.69 7.44 7.99
C LYS A 55 0.82 6.82 6.61
N TYR A 56 -0.26 6.71 5.84
CA TYR A 56 -0.19 6.22 4.45
C TYR A 56 0.69 7.11 3.57
N LYS A 57 0.54 8.43 3.65
CA LYS A 57 1.40 9.38 2.92
C LYS A 57 2.87 9.23 3.28
N TYR A 58 3.19 9.08 4.55
CA TYR A 58 4.55 8.86 5.00
C TYR A 58 5.13 7.53 4.48
N MET A 59 4.33 6.46 4.50
CA MET A 59 4.72 5.17 3.94
C MET A 59 4.93 5.24 2.42
N GLU A 60 4.04 5.90 1.68
CA GLU A 60 4.15 6.09 0.23
C GLU A 60 5.44 6.84 -0.12
N LEU A 61 5.78 7.90 0.62
CA LEU A 61 7.02 8.64 0.45
C LEU A 61 8.24 7.71 0.62
N ASN A 62 8.26 6.93 1.70
CA ASN A 62 9.37 6.01 2.00
C ASN A 62 9.53 4.91 0.94
N LEU A 63 8.42 4.29 0.51
CA LEU A 63 8.46 3.25 -0.51
C LEU A 63 8.84 3.84 -1.88
N SER A 64 8.36 5.04 -2.21
CA SER A 64 8.72 5.74 -3.44
C SER A 64 10.21 6.08 -3.51
N GLN A 65 10.81 6.50 -2.41
CA GLN A 65 12.26 6.73 -2.33
C GLN A 65 13.07 5.44 -2.51
N LYS A 66 12.64 4.33 -1.88
CA LYS A 66 13.27 3.01 -2.06
C LYS A 66 13.15 2.53 -3.52
N LYS A 67 11.98 2.71 -4.13
CA LYS A 67 11.72 2.42 -5.54
C LYS A 67 12.65 3.21 -6.46
N LEU A 68 12.79 4.52 -6.22
CA LEU A 68 13.69 5.37 -7.01
C LEU A 68 15.15 4.88 -6.94
N ARG A 69 15.62 4.52 -5.74
CA ARG A 69 16.98 3.97 -5.56
C ARG A 69 17.17 2.69 -6.39
N LEU A 70 16.22 1.75 -6.35
CA LEU A 70 16.32 0.52 -7.14
C LEU A 70 16.27 0.79 -8.65
N LYS A 71 15.40 1.70 -9.11
CA LYS A 71 15.34 2.12 -10.53
C LYS A 71 16.65 2.70 -11.03
N ASN A 72 17.43 3.35 -10.16
CA ASN A 72 18.77 3.85 -10.50
C ASN A 72 19.87 2.79 -10.40
N GLN A 73 19.75 1.83 -9.46
CA GLN A 73 20.74 0.78 -9.26
C GLN A 73 20.69 -0.33 -10.31
N ILE A 74 19.50 -0.73 -10.74
CA ILE A 74 19.31 -1.84 -11.69
C ILE A 74 20.07 -1.60 -13.01
N PRO A 75 20.02 -0.40 -13.64
CA PRO A 75 20.80 -0.12 -14.84
C PRO A 75 22.31 -0.25 -14.61
N GLN A 76 22.83 0.21 -13.46
CA GLN A 76 24.25 0.11 -13.14
C GLN A 76 24.69 -1.36 -13.02
N ILE A 77 23.93 -2.18 -12.29
CA ILE A 77 24.21 -3.62 -12.15
C ILE A 77 24.16 -4.31 -13.52
N THR A 78 23.17 -3.95 -14.35
CA THR A 78 23.02 -4.49 -15.71
C THR A 78 24.22 -4.14 -16.58
N GLN A 79 24.69 -2.90 -16.53
CA GLN A 79 25.86 -2.45 -17.27
C GLN A 79 27.15 -3.15 -16.79
N THR A 80 27.32 -3.30 -15.47
CA THR A 80 28.47 -4.05 -14.93
C THR A 80 28.46 -5.51 -15.39
N LEU A 81 27.31 -6.16 -15.40
CA LEU A 81 27.17 -7.52 -15.95
C LEU A 81 27.54 -7.60 -17.42
N GLU A 82 27.12 -6.62 -18.22
CA GLU A 82 27.44 -6.58 -19.65
C GLU A 82 28.95 -6.42 -19.90
N ILE A 83 29.62 -5.59 -19.09
CA ILE A 83 31.09 -5.42 -19.11
C ILE A 83 31.78 -6.74 -18.77
N LEU A 84 31.37 -7.42 -17.69
CA LEU A 84 31.96 -8.71 -17.31
C LEU A 84 31.78 -9.77 -18.39
N ARG A 85 30.59 -9.88 -18.98
CA ARG A 85 30.32 -10.80 -20.11
C ARG A 85 31.21 -10.48 -21.32
N HIS A 86 31.44 -9.21 -21.62
CA HIS A 86 32.36 -8.81 -22.69
C HIS A 86 33.82 -9.16 -22.37
N MET A 87 34.25 -8.96 -21.13
CA MET A 87 35.59 -9.34 -20.68
C MET A 87 35.80 -10.85 -20.77
N GLN A 88 34.82 -11.65 -20.32
CA GLN A 88 34.85 -13.11 -20.41
C GLN A 88 34.93 -13.57 -21.87
N LYS A 89 34.13 -13.01 -22.77
CA LYS A 89 34.17 -13.36 -24.21
C LYS A 89 35.52 -13.07 -24.86
N LYS A 90 36.19 -11.97 -24.48
CA LYS A 90 37.53 -11.62 -24.98
C LYS A 90 38.63 -12.48 -24.36
N LYS A 91 38.51 -12.80 -23.07
CA LYS A 91 39.47 -13.62 -22.31
C LYS A 91 39.28 -15.12 -22.51
N ALA A 92 38.17 -15.60 -23.07
CA ALA A 92 37.93 -17.02 -23.35
C ALA A 92 39.01 -17.68 -24.24
N ASN A 93 39.87 -16.90 -24.90
CA ASN A 93 41.06 -17.38 -25.61
C ASN A 93 42.28 -17.66 -24.70
N VAL A 94 42.18 -17.41 -23.39
CA VAL A 94 43.21 -17.67 -22.36
C VAL A 94 42.51 -18.25 -21.12
N MET A 95 42.73 -19.53 -20.87
CA MET A 95 41.91 -20.43 -20.04
C MET A 95 41.90 -20.10 -18.52
N LEU A 96 40.72 -20.28 -17.87
CA LEU A 96 40.42 -20.38 -16.43
C LEU A 96 40.55 -19.10 -15.54
N GLU A 97 39.47 -18.30 -15.44
CA GLU A 97 39.27 -17.35 -14.33
C GLU A 97 37.91 -17.60 -13.65
N TYR A 98 37.89 -18.45 -12.60
CA TYR A 98 36.70 -18.69 -11.76
C TYR A 98 36.15 -17.40 -11.14
N ASP A 99 37.02 -16.40 -10.89
CA ASP A 99 36.66 -15.13 -10.29
C ASP A 99 35.66 -14.30 -11.13
N ILE A 100 35.72 -14.39 -12.47
CA ILE A 100 34.78 -13.69 -13.35
C ILE A 100 33.40 -14.37 -13.33
N ASP A 101 33.38 -15.71 -13.37
CA ASP A 101 32.14 -16.48 -13.33
C ASP A 101 31.41 -16.30 -12.00
N GLU A 102 32.15 -16.29 -10.88
CA GLU A 102 31.60 -16.02 -9.55
C GLU A 102 31.05 -14.58 -9.44
N ALA A 103 31.78 -13.59 -9.96
CA ALA A 103 31.33 -12.20 -9.98
C ALA A 103 30.05 -12.03 -10.82
N GLN A 104 29.97 -12.70 -11.97
CA GLN A 104 28.77 -12.69 -12.81
C GLN A 104 27.59 -13.34 -12.09
N ALA A 105 27.77 -14.51 -11.48
CA ALA A 105 26.71 -15.20 -10.75
C ALA A 105 26.19 -14.36 -9.57
N LEU A 106 27.08 -13.70 -8.84
CA LEU A 106 26.72 -12.79 -7.75
C LEU A 106 25.90 -11.60 -8.26
N LEU A 107 26.35 -10.95 -9.34
CA LEU A 107 25.65 -9.81 -9.91
C LEU A 107 24.30 -10.19 -10.54
N GLU A 108 24.18 -11.37 -11.16
CA GLU A 108 22.91 -11.89 -11.66
C GLU A 108 21.92 -12.14 -10.52
N LYS A 109 22.38 -12.73 -9.41
CA LYS A 109 21.58 -12.91 -8.19
C LYS A 109 21.13 -11.56 -7.60
N ASN A 110 22.03 -10.59 -7.53
CA ASN A 110 21.73 -9.25 -7.03
C ASN A 110 20.72 -8.53 -7.94
N LEU A 111 20.90 -8.63 -9.26
CA LEU A 111 19.97 -8.07 -10.25
C LEU A 111 18.58 -8.68 -10.13
N SER A 112 18.49 -10.01 -10.04
CA SER A 112 17.22 -10.72 -9.84
C SER A 112 16.53 -10.29 -8.55
N THR A 113 17.29 -10.17 -7.46
CA THR A 113 16.74 -9.73 -6.16
C THR A 113 16.27 -8.28 -6.21
N ALA A 114 17.07 -7.38 -6.78
CA ALA A 114 16.72 -5.97 -6.94
C ALA A 114 15.47 -5.78 -7.80
N SER A 115 15.35 -6.54 -8.90
CA SER A 115 14.21 -6.48 -9.83
C SER A 115 12.93 -6.97 -9.16
N ARG A 116 12.99 -8.09 -8.43
CA ARG A 116 11.85 -8.62 -7.68
C ARG A 116 11.43 -7.73 -6.51
N ASN A 117 12.40 -7.11 -5.83
CA ASN A 117 12.12 -6.11 -4.79
C ASN A 117 11.45 -4.87 -5.39
N LEU A 118 11.87 -4.45 -6.59
CA LEU A 118 11.23 -3.33 -7.28
C LEU A 118 9.77 -3.68 -7.59
N GLU A 119 9.50 -4.83 -8.20
CA GLU A 119 8.14 -5.30 -8.50
C GLU A 119 7.25 -5.33 -7.25
N THR A 120 7.74 -5.94 -6.15
CA THR A 120 7.00 -6.00 -4.88
C THR A 120 6.71 -4.60 -4.32
N LEU A 121 7.67 -3.66 -4.42
CA LEU A 121 7.47 -2.28 -3.99
C LEU A 121 6.46 -1.52 -4.86
N GLU A 122 6.36 -1.85 -6.15
CA GLU A 122 5.35 -1.26 -7.03
C GLU A 122 3.95 -1.73 -6.62
N GLU A 123 3.76 -3.03 -6.36
CA GLU A 123 2.49 -3.56 -5.84
C GLU A 123 2.08 -2.92 -4.50
N ASP A 124 3.03 -2.75 -3.58
CA ASP A 124 2.76 -2.14 -2.28
C ASP A 124 2.44 -0.65 -2.35
N LEU A 125 3.05 0.07 -3.29
CA LEU A 125 2.71 1.47 -3.55
C LEU A 125 1.29 1.61 -4.08
N ASP A 126 0.88 0.73 -4.99
CA ASP A 126 -0.49 0.72 -5.52
C ASP A 126 -1.49 0.37 -4.42
N TYR A 127 -1.19 -0.64 -3.58
CA TYR A 127 -2.02 -0.95 -2.42
C TYR A 127 -2.13 0.22 -1.44
N LEU A 128 -1.03 0.93 -1.14
CA LEU A 128 -1.04 2.12 -0.27
C LEU A 128 -1.94 3.23 -0.82
N ARG A 129 -1.95 3.44 -2.13
CA ARG A 129 -2.82 4.44 -2.78
C ARG A 129 -4.29 4.07 -2.60
N ASP A 130 -4.64 2.80 -2.78
CA ASP A 130 -6.00 2.31 -2.55
C ASP A 130 -6.43 2.50 -1.09
N GLN A 131 -5.53 2.23 -0.13
CA GLN A 131 -5.80 2.48 1.29
C GLN A 131 -6.00 3.98 1.57
N GLY A 132 -5.16 4.83 0.99
CA GLY A 132 -5.26 6.28 1.06
C GLY A 132 -6.61 6.78 0.54
N THR A 133 -7.00 6.38 -0.67
CA THR A 133 -8.30 6.73 -1.27
C THR A 133 -9.47 6.27 -0.42
N THR A 134 -9.41 5.04 0.14
CA THR A 134 -10.46 4.54 1.02
C THR A 134 -10.61 5.40 2.28
N THR A 135 -9.49 5.80 2.90
CA THR A 135 -9.51 6.71 4.06
C THR A 135 -10.03 8.10 3.72
N GLU A 136 -9.66 8.67 2.57
CA GLU A 136 -10.18 9.96 2.09
C GLU A 136 -11.70 9.93 1.91
N VAL A 137 -12.22 8.86 1.29
CA VAL A 137 -13.66 8.68 1.13
C VAL A 137 -14.34 8.54 2.49
N ASN A 138 -13.76 7.78 3.42
CA ASN A 138 -14.29 7.67 4.79
C ASN A 138 -14.34 9.03 5.49
N MET A 139 -13.30 9.86 5.37
CA MET A 139 -13.28 11.22 5.92
C MET A 139 -14.42 12.07 5.34
N ALA A 140 -14.60 12.04 4.02
CA ALA A 140 -15.68 12.76 3.35
C ALA A 140 -17.07 12.29 3.83
N ARG A 141 -17.26 10.98 4.04
CA ARG A 141 -18.51 10.42 4.54
C ARG A 141 -18.82 10.89 5.97
N VAL A 142 -17.83 10.88 6.86
CA VAL A 142 -17.98 11.37 8.25
C VAL A 142 -18.30 12.86 8.26
N TYR A 143 -17.60 13.66 7.45
CA TYR A 143 -17.87 15.08 7.30
C TYR A 143 -19.31 15.34 6.83
N ASN A 144 -19.75 14.66 5.77
CA ASN A 144 -21.10 14.78 5.22
C ASN A 144 -22.18 14.35 6.23
N TRP A 145 -21.92 13.29 7.00
CA TRP A 145 -22.80 12.84 8.08
C TRP A 145 -22.96 13.93 9.15
N ASP A 146 -21.86 14.56 9.57
CA ASP A 146 -21.91 15.60 10.60
C ASP A 146 -22.64 16.86 10.11
N VAL A 147 -22.43 17.27 8.86
CA VAL A 147 -23.17 18.37 8.24
C VAL A 147 -24.68 18.09 8.23
N LYS A 148 -25.10 16.87 7.82
CA LYS A 148 -26.51 16.47 7.83
C LYS A 148 -27.11 16.49 9.24
N ARG A 149 -26.35 15.99 10.24
CA ARG A 149 -26.75 15.99 11.64
C ARG A 149 -26.98 17.42 12.17
N ARG A 150 -26.02 18.32 11.95
CA ARG A 150 -26.12 19.73 12.36
C ARG A 150 -27.27 20.47 11.67
N SER A 151 -27.47 20.22 10.38
CA SER A 151 -28.60 20.80 9.64
C SER A 151 -29.95 20.38 10.24
N LYS A 152 -30.14 19.08 10.51
CA LYS A 152 -31.35 18.56 11.15
C LYS A 152 -31.58 19.15 12.55
N GLU A 153 -30.52 19.26 13.35
CA GLU A 153 -30.59 19.84 14.69
C GLU A 153 -31.03 21.32 14.66
N ASN A 154 -30.50 22.09 13.71
CA ASN A 154 -30.87 23.49 13.54
C ASN A 154 -32.33 23.66 13.09
N LEU A 155 -32.83 22.80 12.18
CA LEU A 155 -34.24 22.80 11.76
C LEU A 155 -35.19 22.51 12.94
N LEU A 156 -34.84 21.54 13.79
CA LEU A 156 -35.65 21.19 14.96
C LEU A 156 -35.69 22.35 15.96
N LYS A 157 -34.55 23.03 16.18
CA LYS A 157 -34.48 24.21 17.05
C LYS A 157 -35.30 25.39 16.52
N SER A 158 -35.34 25.61 15.21
CA SER A 158 -36.16 26.70 14.63
C SER A 158 -37.67 26.39 14.71
N ALA A 159 -38.06 25.13 14.51
CA ALA A 159 -39.45 24.70 14.63
C ALA A 159 -39.98 24.76 16.07
N ALA A 160 -39.14 24.45 17.07
CA ALA A 160 -39.53 24.52 18.48
C ALA A 160 -39.63 25.96 19.04
N LYS A 161 -39.15 26.95 18.29
CA LYS A 161 -39.15 28.38 18.68
C LYS A 161 -40.26 29.19 18.01
N SER A 162 -41.00 28.59 17.06
CA SER A 162 -42.17 29.18 16.39
C SER A 162 -43.45 28.66 17.03
#